data_AF-A0A6A5BQV7-F1
#
_entry.id   AF-A0A6A5BQV7-F1
#
_cell.length_a   1.000
_cell.length_b   1.000
_cell.length_c   1.000
_cell.angle_alpha   90.00
_cell.angle_beta   90.00
_cell.angle_gamma   90.00
#
_symmetry.space_group_name_H-M   'P 1'
#
loop_
_entity.id
_entity.type
_entity.pdbx_description
1 polymer ?
#
loop_
_entity_poly.entity_id
_entity_poly.type
_entity_poly.pdbx_seq_one_letter_code
_entity_poly.pdbx_strand_id
1 'polypeptide(L)'
;MSSIKDLIANYKVSSVLNKNSKEFGKQHLFDGNDETCWNSHQGKPQYIYLEFKQPVNIAKVHMIFQGGFVGKDCQFLIANGNEELTYHSSFYPDDSSVEQVCNYYFVI
;
A
#
# COMPACT_ATOMS: atom_id res chain seq x y z
N MET A 1 5.54 -15.40 13.04
CA MET A 1 5.08 -14.87 11.74
C MET A 1 6.14 -13.88 11.28
N SER A 2 6.70 -14.06 10.09
CA SER A 2 7.56 -13.04 9.47
C SER A 2 6.73 -11.78 9.21
N SER A 3 7.25 -10.61 9.56
CA SER A 3 6.60 -9.35 9.21
C SER A 3 6.62 -9.19 7.69
N ILE A 4 5.62 -8.53 7.09
CA ILE A 4 5.66 -8.20 5.65
C ILE A 4 6.95 -7.43 5.29
N LYS A 5 7.49 -6.66 6.23
CA LYS A 5 8.79 -5.99 6.11
C LYS A 5 9.94 -6.94 5.79
N ASP A 6 9.91 -8.16 6.30
CA ASP A 6 10.97 -9.14 6.10
C ASP A 6 10.99 -9.68 4.68
N LEU A 7 9.84 -9.64 3.99
CA LEU A 7 9.66 -10.09 2.62
C LEU A 7 9.93 -9.00 1.58
N ILE A 8 9.82 -7.73 1.98
CA ILE A 8 10.01 -6.57 1.09
C ILE A 8 11.50 -6.30 0.88
N ALA A 9 11.93 -6.27 -0.39
CA ALA A 9 13.25 -5.80 -0.81
C ALA A 9 13.30 -4.27 -0.86
N ASN A 10 12.24 -3.66 -1.40
CA ASN A 10 12.14 -2.22 -1.55
C ASN A 10 10.68 -1.77 -1.52
N TYR A 11 10.45 -0.53 -1.08
CA TYR A 11 9.13 0.08 -1.16
C TYR A 11 9.22 1.58 -1.40
N LYS A 12 8.29 2.10 -2.19
CA LYS A 12 8.20 3.50 -2.58
C LYS A 12 6.77 3.99 -2.46
N VAL A 13 6.64 5.30 -2.30
CA VAL A 13 5.36 6.00 -2.37
C VAL A 13 5.48 7.14 -3.37
N SER A 14 4.37 7.52 -3.99
CA SER A 14 4.31 8.56 -5.02
C SER A 14 4.68 9.95 -4.51
N SER A 15 4.12 10.37 -3.38
CA SER A 15 4.30 11.70 -2.80
C SER A 15 4.06 11.69 -1.29
N VAL A 16 4.42 12.79 -0.63
CA VAL A 16 4.16 12.99 0.80
C VAL A 16 3.53 14.36 1.00
N LEU A 17 2.45 14.42 1.79
CA LEU A 17 1.75 15.65 2.12
C LEU A 17 2.73 16.72 2.62
N ASN A 18 2.70 17.89 1.97
CA ASN A 18 3.56 19.04 2.28
C ASN A 18 5.07 18.74 2.29
N LYS A 19 5.51 17.65 1.63
CA LYS A 19 6.89 17.14 1.69
C LYS A 19 7.37 16.86 3.13
N ASN A 20 6.44 16.71 4.08
CA ASN A 20 6.76 16.46 5.49
C ASN A 20 6.92 14.95 5.73
N SER A 21 8.05 14.42 5.30
CA SER A 21 8.39 13.00 5.48
C SER A 21 8.52 12.59 6.93
N LYS A 22 8.67 13.52 7.88
CA LYS A 22 8.77 13.19 9.30
C LYS A 22 7.42 12.74 9.88
N GLU A 23 6.35 13.39 9.44
CA GLU A 23 4.99 13.18 9.99
C GLU A 23 4.13 12.29 9.10
N PHE A 24 4.30 12.36 7.77
CA PHE A 24 3.44 11.69 6.80
C PHE A 24 4.19 10.71 5.89
N GLY A 25 5.42 10.35 6.28
CA GLY A 25 6.33 9.57 5.42
C GLY A 25 5.97 8.08 5.34
N LYS A 26 6.51 7.42 4.31
CA LYS A 26 6.28 6.00 4.01
C LYS A 26 6.70 5.04 5.13
N GLN A 27 7.57 5.46 6.06
CA GLN A 27 7.95 4.65 7.21
C GLN A 27 6.75 4.25 8.08
N HIS A 28 5.68 5.05 8.04
CA HIS A 28 4.44 4.83 8.79
C HIS A 28 3.50 3.81 8.14
N LEU A 29 3.82 3.26 6.96
CA LEU A 29 2.99 2.21 6.34
C LEU A 29 3.02 0.89 7.13
N PHE A 30 4.10 0.65 7.86
CA PHE A 30 4.39 -0.66 8.44
C PHE A 30 4.99 -0.56 9.85
N ASP A 31 4.94 0.61 10.51
CA ASP A 31 5.50 0.78 11.86
C ASP A 31 4.62 0.18 12.97
N GLY A 32 3.38 -0.20 12.64
CA GLY A 32 2.45 -0.84 13.57
C GLY A 32 1.87 0.14 14.60
N ASN A 33 1.94 1.43 14.33
CA ASN A 33 1.34 2.45 15.17
C ASN A 33 0.10 3.05 14.48
N ASP A 34 -1.08 2.78 15.04
CA ASP A 34 -2.37 3.23 14.50
C ASP A 34 -2.53 4.76 14.53
N GLU A 35 -1.72 5.48 15.32
CA GLU A 35 -1.70 6.94 15.37
C GLU A 35 -0.91 7.58 14.22
N THR A 36 -0.12 6.80 13.48
CA THR A 36 0.68 7.29 12.35
C THR A 36 0.24 6.68 11.02
N CYS A 37 0.35 7.44 9.93
CA CYS A 37 0.09 6.93 8.58
C CYS A 37 0.97 7.62 7.53
N TRP A 38 1.08 6.99 6.36
CA TRP A 38 1.53 7.70 5.17
C TRP A 38 0.37 8.53 4.60
N ASN A 39 0.63 9.81 4.30
CA ASN A 39 -0.34 10.67 3.65
C ASN A 39 0.25 11.26 2.35
N SER A 40 -0.42 11.02 1.23
CA SER A 40 -0.02 11.58 -0.07
C SER A 40 -0.35 13.07 -0.16
N HIS A 41 0.36 13.80 -1.03
CA HIS A 41 -0.11 15.11 -1.46
C HIS A 41 -1.30 14.98 -2.42
N GLN A 42 -2.00 16.09 -2.67
CA GLN A 42 -3.05 16.13 -3.68
C GLN A 42 -2.52 15.79 -5.09
N GLY A 43 -3.38 15.21 -5.93
CA GLY A 43 -3.08 14.84 -7.31
C GLY A 43 -3.28 13.36 -7.58
N LYS A 44 -3.27 12.98 -8.86
CA LYS A 44 -3.38 11.59 -9.32
C LYS A 44 -2.27 11.29 -10.34
N PRO A 45 -1.74 10.06 -10.39
CA PRO A 45 -2.00 8.95 -9.45
C PRO A 45 -1.25 9.12 -8.12
N GLN A 46 -1.74 8.46 -7.07
CA GLN A 46 -0.99 8.21 -5.84
C GLN A 46 -0.84 6.70 -5.67
N TYR A 47 0.32 6.25 -5.22
CA TYR A 47 0.61 4.82 -5.15
C TYR A 47 1.53 4.47 -3.97
N ILE A 48 1.39 3.21 -3.55
CA ILE A 48 2.37 2.47 -2.77
C ILE A 48 2.91 1.39 -3.70
N TYR A 49 4.23 1.31 -3.83
CA TYR A 49 4.91 0.29 -4.64
C TYR A 49 5.73 -0.61 -3.73
N LEU A 50 5.59 -1.92 -3.88
CA LEU A 50 6.28 -2.94 -3.10
C LEU A 50 7.02 -3.87 -4.05
N GLU A 51 8.29 -4.12 -3.74
CA GLU A 51 9.15 -5.10 -4.40
C GLU A 51 9.53 -6.15 -3.37
N PHE A 52 9.26 -7.42 -3.68
CA PHE A 52 9.54 -8.53 -2.78
C PHE A 52 10.91 -9.15 -3.10
N LYS A 53 11.59 -9.68 -2.07
CA LYS A 53 12.93 -10.30 -2.21
C LYS A 53 12.93 -11.56 -3.07
N GLN A 54 11.77 -12.20 -3.16
CA GLN A 54 11.52 -13.43 -3.90
C GLN A 54 10.04 -13.48 -4.24
N PRO A 55 9.62 -14.37 -5.16
CA PRO A 55 8.21 -14.57 -5.44
C PRO A 55 7.41 -14.91 -4.17
N VAL A 56 6.25 -14.29 -4.01
CA VAL A 56 5.33 -14.45 -2.89
C VAL A 56 3.91 -14.76 -3.37
N ASN A 57 3.23 -15.61 -2.62
CA ASN A 57 1.80 -15.84 -2.80
C ASN A 57 1.03 -14.85 -1.93
N ILE A 58 0.31 -13.93 -2.56
CA ILE A 58 -0.55 -12.99 -1.84
C ILE A 58 -1.98 -13.51 -1.85
N ALA A 59 -2.46 -13.86 -0.66
CA ALA A 59 -3.85 -14.27 -0.45
C ALA A 59 -4.75 -13.12 0.02
N LYS A 60 -4.19 -12.15 0.74
CA LYS A 60 -4.96 -11.06 1.35
C LYS A 60 -4.10 -9.81 1.46
N VAL A 61 -4.75 -8.67 1.30
CA VAL A 61 -4.21 -7.36 1.63
C VAL A 61 -5.07 -6.77 2.74
N HIS A 62 -4.43 -6.43 3.85
CA HIS A 62 -5.03 -5.79 5.00
C HIS A 62 -4.61 -4.33 5.00
N MET A 63 -5.56 -3.42 5.21
CA MET A 63 -5.32 -1.99 5.13
C MET A 63 -6.28 -1.24 6.05
N ILE A 64 -5.78 -0.17 6.67
CA ILE A 64 -6.55 0.75 7.52
C ILE A 64 -6.27 2.16 7.00
N PHE A 65 -7.30 2.98 6.87
CA PHE A 65 -7.16 4.42 6.61
C PHE A 65 -7.53 5.19 7.87
N GLN A 66 -6.84 6.28 8.20
CA GLN A 66 -7.16 7.02 9.43
C GLN A 66 -8.50 7.80 9.37
N GLY A 67 -9.20 7.77 8.23
CA GLY A 67 -10.45 8.48 8.02
C GLY A 67 -10.26 9.95 7.63
N GLY A 68 -11.29 10.57 7.07
CA GLY A 68 -11.34 11.97 6.63
C GLY A 68 -10.91 12.20 5.18
N PHE A 69 -10.14 11.27 4.61
CA PHE A 69 -9.87 11.23 3.17
C PHE A 69 -9.33 9.85 2.76
N VAL A 70 -9.92 9.28 1.70
CA VAL A 70 -9.43 8.04 1.11
C VAL A 70 -9.50 8.05 -0.42
N GLY A 71 -8.63 7.29 -1.06
CA GLY A 71 -8.75 6.99 -2.49
C GLY A 71 -10.07 6.28 -2.78
N LYS A 72 -10.79 6.72 -3.82
CA LYS A 72 -12.10 6.14 -4.18
C LYS A 72 -11.99 5.03 -5.22
N ASP A 73 -11.15 5.24 -6.23
CA ASP A 73 -10.93 4.29 -7.33
C ASP A 73 -9.48 3.82 -7.24
N CYS A 74 -9.26 2.69 -6.56
CA CYS A 74 -7.93 2.14 -6.36
C CYS A 74 -7.76 0.84 -7.14
N GLN A 75 -6.51 0.54 -7.48
CA GLN A 75 -6.15 -0.63 -8.29
C GLN A 75 -4.96 -1.35 -7.68
N PHE A 76 -5.00 -2.68 -7.72
CA PHE A 76 -3.83 -3.51 -7.58
C PHE A 76 -3.22 -3.76 -8.96
N LEU A 77 -1.96 -3.38 -9.10
CA LEU A 77 -1.13 -3.73 -10.25
C LEU A 77 -0.08 -4.74 -9.80
N ILE A 78 0.22 -5.73 -10.64
CA ILE A 78 1.16 -6.80 -10.34
C ILE A 78 2.12 -7.05 -11.51
N ALA A 79 3.32 -7.52 -11.18
CA ALA A 79 4.34 -7.94 -12.15
C ALA A 79 5.13 -9.10 -11.55
N ASN A 80 5.54 -10.07 -12.38
CA ASN A 80 6.50 -11.09 -11.99
C ASN A 80 7.91 -10.63 -12.39
N GLY A 81 8.80 -10.47 -11.42
CA GLY A 81 10.17 -10.06 -11.68
C GLY A 81 10.28 -8.70 -12.38
N ASN A 82 10.88 -8.67 -13.57
CA ASN A 82 11.14 -7.44 -14.34
C ASN A 82 10.05 -7.14 -15.38
N GLU A 83 8.91 -7.81 -15.31
CA GLU A 83 7.77 -7.53 -16.18
C GLU A 83 7.15 -6.14 -15.87
N GLU A 84 6.39 -5.62 -16.82
CA GLU A 84 5.61 -4.40 -16.57
C GLU A 84 4.45 -4.68 -15.61
N LEU A 85 4.14 -3.69 -14.76
CA LEU A 85 2.98 -3.74 -13.89
C LEU A 85 1.69 -3.81 -14.74
N THR A 86 0.93 -4.88 -14.55
CA THR A 86 -0.36 -5.09 -15.21
C THR A 86 -1.50 -4.97 -14.22
N TYR A 87 -2.67 -4.52 -14.69
CA TYR A 87 -3.88 -4.46 -13.88
C TYR A 87 -4.28 -5.85 -13.40
N HIS A 88 -4.48 -6.00 -12.09
CA HIS A 88 -5.03 -7.21 -11.49
C HIS A 88 -6.50 -7.02 -11.10
N SER A 89 -6.78 -6.03 -10.26
CA SER A 89 -8.12 -5.80 -9.73
C SER A 89 -8.32 -4.36 -9.25
N SER A 90 -9.57 -3.92 -9.16
CA SER A 90 -9.95 -2.68 -8.50
C SER A 90 -10.41 -2.95 -7.07
N PHE A 91 -10.24 -1.97 -6.20
CA PHE A 91 -10.82 -1.93 -4.86
C PHE A 91 -11.26 -0.52 -4.53
N TYR A 92 -12.23 -0.43 -3.61
CA TYR A 92 -12.92 0.81 -3.26
C TYR A 92 -12.89 0.95 -1.74
N PRO A 93 -11.87 1.61 -1.18
CA PRO A 93 -11.77 1.81 0.25
C PRO A 93 -12.95 2.58 0.83
N ASP A 94 -13.37 2.16 2.03
CA ASP A 94 -14.24 2.95 2.89
C ASP A 94 -13.41 4.00 3.64
N ASP A 95 -13.97 5.21 3.76
CA ASP A 95 -13.37 6.29 4.55
C ASP A 95 -13.61 6.04 6.05
N SER A 96 -12.88 5.08 6.61
CA SER A 96 -13.04 4.64 8.00
C SER A 96 -11.71 4.16 8.60
N SER A 97 -11.59 4.32 9.91
CA SER A 97 -10.50 3.80 10.75
C SER A 97 -10.61 2.31 11.07
N VAL A 98 -11.45 1.58 10.33
CA VAL A 98 -11.64 0.14 10.50
C VAL A 98 -10.76 -0.62 9.50
N GLU A 99 -10.23 -1.76 9.92
CA GLU A 99 -9.50 -2.67 9.03
C GLU A 99 -10.38 -3.15 7.87
N GLN A 100 -9.83 -3.02 6.67
CA GLN A 100 -10.43 -3.46 5.43
C GLN A 100 -9.55 -4.56 4.83
N VAL A 101 -10.20 -5.64 4.37
CA VAL A 101 -9.52 -6.82 3.85
C VAL A 101 -9.94 -7.06 2.41
N CYS A 102 -8.97 -6.98 1.50
CA CYS A 102 -9.17 -7.41 0.13
C CYS A 102 -8.63 -8.84 -0.03
N ASN A 103 -9.50 -9.77 -0.42
CA ASN A 103 -9.15 -11.18 -0.61
C ASN A 103 -8.78 -11.43 -2.06
N TYR A 104 -7.60 -12.01 -2.29
CA TYR A 104 -7.09 -12.32 -3.61
C TYR A 104 -6.40 -13.69 -3.62
N TYR A 105 -6.12 -14.25 -4.79
CA TYR A 105 -5.27 -15.44 -4.89
C TYR A 105 -4.37 -15.25 -6.11
N PHE A 106 -3.13 -14.82 -5.88
CA PHE A 106 -2.13 -14.69 -6.94
C PHE A 106 -0.70 -14.92 -6.43
N VAL A 107 0.15 -15.27 -7.38
CA VAL A 107 1.60 -15.45 -7.21
C VAL A 107 2.27 -14.29 -7.94
N ILE A 108 3.16 -13.56 -7.26
CA ILE A 108 4.03 -12.50 -7.82
C ILE A 108 5.48 -12.80 -7.51
#